data_AF-A0A7S0AXM0-F1
#
_entry.id   AF-A0A7S0AXM0-F1
#
_cell.length_a   1.000
_cell.length_b   1.000
_cell.length_c   1.000
_cell.angle_alpha   90.00
_cell.angle_beta   90.00
_cell.angle_gamma   90.00
#
_symmetry.space_group_name_H-M   'P 1'
#
loop_
_entity.id
_entity.type
_entity.pdbx_description
1 polymer ?
#
loop_
_entity_poly.entity_id
_entity_poly.type
_entity_poly.pdbx_seq_one_letter_code
_entity_poly.pdbx_strand_id
1 'polypeptide(L)'
;MIINSRALENLEVRGAEYPPPADKVMAAQVVFYIQMALFGFVFMGENLFSAMKMAVPPLVAQVKENMFASFMFIWLVGNMIQGSLLSTGAFEIYHGNQLIWSSLQEKRLPNMEDLIKAFQKSGVEFMTSHQDGS
;
A
#
# COMPACT_ATOMS: atom_id res chain seq x y z
N MET A 1 12.09 5.58 -24.62
CA MET A 1 13.55 5.78 -24.74
C MET A 1 14.16 5.48 -23.39
N ILE A 2 14.69 4.27 -23.20
CA ILE A 2 15.31 3.84 -21.94
C ILE A 2 16.72 4.42 -21.93
N ILE A 3 17.04 5.23 -20.91
CA ILE A 3 18.37 5.81 -20.73
C ILE A 3 19.31 4.66 -20.32
N ASN A 4 19.96 4.02 -21.30
CA ASN A 4 20.75 2.81 -21.08
C ASN A 4 22.26 3.07 -21.06
N SER A 5 22.73 4.31 -21.19
CA SER A 5 24.17 4.61 -21.21
C SER A 5 24.49 6.00 -20.64
N ARG A 6 24.58 6.06 -19.30
CA ARG A 6 25.23 7.16 -18.56
C ARG A 6 25.99 6.71 -17.30
N ALA A 7 26.08 5.41 -17.03
CA ALA A 7 26.89 4.85 -15.93
C ALA A 7 28.19 4.27 -16.51
N LEU A 8 29.33 4.51 -15.83
CA LEU A 8 30.65 4.02 -16.24
C LEU A 8 30.80 2.50 -16.05
N GLU A 9 30.02 1.93 -15.14
CA GLU A 9 29.94 0.49 -14.85
C GLU A 9 28.49 0.01 -15.00
N ASN A 10 28.31 -1.31 -15.06
CA ASN A 10 27.00 -1.95 -15.14
C ASN A 10 26.21 -1.69 -13.84
N LEU A 11 25.38 -0.65 -13.85
CA LEU A 11 24.47 -0.34 -12.76
C LEU A 11 23.23 -1.23 -12.85
N GLU A 12 23.08 -2.13 -11.88
CA GLU A 12 21.85 -2.90 -11.74
C GLU A 12 20.84 -2.16 -10.85
N VAL A 13 19.68 -1.84 -11.42
CA VAL A 13 18.56 -1.22 -10.68
C VAL A 13 17.52 -2.29 -10.40
N ARG A 14 17.29 -2.58 -9.11
CA ARG A 14 16.26 -3.53 -8.67
C ARG A 14 15.12 -2.77 -8.00
N GLY A 15 13.91 -2.94 -8.53
CA GLY A 15 12.69 -2.50 -7.86
C GLY A 15 12.24 -3.57 -6.86
N ALA A 16 11.91 -3.15 -5.64
CA ALA A 16 11.33 -4.00 -4.61
C ALA A 16 10.16 -3.27 -3.94
N GLU A 17 9.16 -4.03 -3.49
CA GLU A 17 8.07 -3.49 -2.70
C GLU A 17 8.52 -3.31 -1.26
N TYR A 18 8.14 -2.18 -0.65
CA TYR A 18 8.40 -1.95 0.77
C TYR A 18 7.37 -2.72 1.62
N PRO A 19 7.81 -3.66 2.48
CA PRO A 19 6.89 -4.48 3.25
C PRO A 19 6.14 -3.63 4.29
N PRO A 20 4.81 -3.76 4.42
CA PRO A 20 4.08 -3.11 5.48
C PRO A 20 4.51 -3.61 6.87
N PRO A 21 4.55 -2.72 7.89
CA PRO A 21 4.85 -3.12 9.26
C PRO A 21 3.89 -4.21 9.76
N ALA A 22 4.40 -5.13 10.58
CA ALA A 22 3.64 -6.27 11.09
C ALA A 22 2.31 -5.87 11.76
N ASP A 23 2.29 -4.78 12.52
CA ASP A 23 1.09 -4.27 13.18
C ASP A 23 -0.01 -3.89 12.19
N LYS A 24 0.37 -3.27 11.07
CA LYS A 24 -0.57 -2.87 10.02
C LYS A 24 -1.09 -4.09 9.25
N VAL A 25 -0.25 -5.09 9.03
CA VAL A 25 -0.64 -6.37 8.43
C VAL A 25 -1.65 -7.09 9.32
N MET A 26 -1.40 -7.15 10.63
CA MET A 26 -2.32 -7.75 11.59
C MET A 26 -3.67 -7.02 11.61
N ALA A 27 -3.65 -5.68 11.61
CA ALA A 27 -4.88 -4.89 11.51
C ALA A 27 -5.65 -5.18 10.21
N ALA A 28 -4.96 -5.27 9.06
CA ALA A 28 -5.60 -5.59 7.79
C ALA A 28 -6.23 -7.00 7.79
N GLN A 29 -5.58 -7.98 8.44
CA GLN A 29 -6.13 -9.32 8.63
C GLN A 29 -7.40 -9.31 9.49
N VAL A 30 -7.42 -8.55 10.59
CA VAL A 30 -8.62 -8.40 11.42
C VAL A 30 -9.77 -7.80 10.60
N VAL A 31 -9.50 -6.76 9.81
CA VAL A 31 -10.50 -6.15 8.91
C VAL A 31 -11.04 -7.20 7.92
N PHE A 32 -10.16 -8.05 7.36
CA PHE A 32 -10.57 -9.13 6.47
C PHE A 32 -11.52 -10.13 7.15
N TYR A 33 -11.20 -10.59 8.37
CA TYR A 33 -12.08 -11.51 9.09
C TYR A 33 -13.44 -10.90 9.43
N ILE A 34 -13.46 -9.63 9.83
CA ILE A 34 -14.71 -8.88 10.05
C ILE A 34 -15.52 -8.80 8.76
N GLN A 35 -14.87 -8.49 7.63
CA GLN A 35 -15.53 -8.42 6.33
C GLN A 35 -16.15 -9.77 5.92
N MET A 36 -15.43 -10.88 6.14
CA MET A 36 -15.97 -12.23 5.90
C MET A 36 -17.18 -12.55 6.80
N ALA A 37 -17.12 -12.17 8.08
CA ALA A 37 -18.25 -12.35 8.99
C ALA A 37 -19.47 -11.53 8.55
N LEU A 38 -19.27 -10.29 8.10
CA LEU A 38 -20.33 -9.44 7.56
C LEU A 38 -20.93 -10.02 6.29
N PHE A 39 -20.14 -10.60 5.40
CA PHE A 39 -20.68 -11.32 4.24
C PHE A 39 -21.53 -12.52 4.66
N GLY A 40 -21.07 -13.33 5.61
CA GLY A 40 -21.88 -14.40 6.18
C GLY A 40 -23.22 -13.89 6.72
N PHE A 41 -23.21 -12.74 7.40
CA PHE A 41 -24.41 -12.09 7.91
C PHE A 41 -25.35 -11.60 6.80
N VAL A 42 -24.83 -11.03 5.71
CA VAL A 42 -25.65 -10.59 4.56
C VAL A 42 -26.41 -11.79 3.94
N PHE A 43 -25.75 -12.95 3.81
CA PHE A 43 -26.36 -14.12 3.18
C PHE A 43 -27.26 -14.93 4.13
N MET A 44 -26.86 -15.07 5.40
CA MET A 44 -27.50 -15.99 6.37
C MET A 44 -28.24 -15.28 7.51
N GLY A 45 -28.14 -13.96 7.63
CA GLY A 45 -28.62 -13.19 8.80
C GLY A 45 -30.08 -13.48 9.14
N GLU A 46 -31.01 -13.28 8.21
CA GLU A 46 -32.43 -13.55 8.45
C GLU A 46 -32.71 -15.00 8.84
N ASN A 47 -32.08 -15.95 8.16
CA ASN A 47 -32.24 -17.38 8.44
C ASN A 47 -31.71 -17.73 9.83
N LEU A 48 -30.63 -17.09 10.28
CA LEU A 48 -30.04 -17.29 11.60
C LEU A 48 -30.98 -16.79 12.70
N PHE A 49 -31.53 -15.58 12.58
CA PHE A 49 -32.50 -15.05 13.55
C PHE A 49 -33.82 -15.84 13.57
N SER A 50 -34.31 -16.22 12.40
CA SER A 50 -35.51 -17.06 12.26
C SER A 50 -35.32 -18.45 12.88
N ALA A 51 -34.16 -19.09 12.65
CA ALA A 51 -33.82 -20.37 13.27
C ALA A 51 -33.73 -20.30 14.80
N MET A 52 -33.26 -19.17 15.35
CA MET A 52 -33.24 -18.91 16.79
C MET A 52 -34.61 -18.49 17.38
N LYS A 53 -35.68 -18.43 16.56
CA LYS A 53 -37.01 -17.94 16.93
C LYS A 53 -36.99 -16.53 17.54
N MET A 54 -36.02 -15.71 17.11
CA MET A 54 -35.89 -14.32 17.54
C MET A 54 -36.51 -13.39 16.49
N ALA A 55 -37.02 -12.24 16.95
CA ALA A 55 -37.47 -11.20 16.03
C ALA A 55 -36.28 -10.70 15.19
N VAL A 56 -36.45 -10.68 13.87
CA VAL A 56 -35.44 -10.16 12.95
C VAL A 56 -35.32 -8.64 13.16
N PRO A 57 -34.12 -8.12 13.49
CA PRO A 57 -33.95 -6.69 13.66
C PRO A 57 -34.18 -5.94 12.34
N PRO A 58 -34.71 -4.70 12.36
CA PRO A 58 -35.01 -3.94 11.14
C PRO A 58 -33.81 -3.77 10.19
N LEU A 59 -32.61 -3.60 10.75
CA LEU A 59 -31.37 -3.49 9.97
C LEU A 59 -31.11 -4.75 9.12
N VAL A 60 -31.42 -5.94 9.63
CA VAL A 60 -31.19 -7.21 8.93
C VAL A 60 -32.17 -7.37 7.78
N ALA A 61 -33.43 -6.98 7.99
CA ALA A 61 -34.43 -6.95 6.93
C ALA A 61 -34.04 -5.97 5.81
N GLN A 62 -33.56 -4.77 6.16
CA GLN A 62 -33.07 -3.77 5.20
C GLN A 62 -31.87 -4.27 4.38
N VAL A 63 -30.94 -4.98 5.03
CA VAL A 63 -29.79 -5.62 4.37
C VAL A 63 -30.25 -6.72 3.41
N LYS A 64 -31.29 -7.48 3.74
CA LYS A 64 -31.82 -8.50 2.83
C LYS A 64 -32.50 -7.89 1.62
N GLU A 65 -33.35 -6.90 1.83
CA GLU A 65 -34.06 -6.18 0.75
C GLU A 65 -33.07 -5.64 -0.29
N ASN A 66 -31.89 -5.19 0.16
CA ASN A 66 -30.85 -4.60 -0.68
C ASN A 66 -29.54 -5.40 -0.65
N MET A 67 -29.62 -6.73 -0.66
CA MET A 67 -28.48 -7.64 -0.45
C MET A 67 -27.25 -7.30 -1.31
N PHE A 68 -27.45 -7.07 -2.61
CA PHE A 68 -26.36 -6.75 -3.52
C PHE A 68 -25.70 -5.40 -3.17
N ALA A 69 -26.49 -4.36 -2.88
CA ALA A 69 -25.98 -3.05 -2.52
C ALA A 69 -25.21 -3.10 -1.18
N SER A 70 -25.77 -3.79 -0.17
CA SER A 70 -25.10 -3.99 1.12
C SER A 70 -23.80 -4.77 0.98
N PHE A 71 -23.79 -5.84 0.18
CA PHE A 71 -22.60 -6.62 -0.12
C PHE A 71 -21.52 -5.76 -0.80
N MET A 72 -21.88 -5.03 -1.85
CA MET A 72 -20.95 -4.15 -2.57
C MET A 72 -20.39 -3.06 -1.67
N PHE A 73 -21.20 -2.49 -0.79
CA PHE A 73 -20.74 -1.49 0.16
C PHE A 73 -19.72 -2.06 1.16
N ILE A 74 -20.02 -3.21 1.77
CA ILE A 74 -19.10 -3.90 2.70
C ILE A 74 -17.80 -4.27 1.98
N TRP A 75 -17.89 -4.77 0.75
CA TRP A 75 -16.73 -5.10 -0.07
C TRP A 75 -15.87 -3.87 -0.36
N LEU A 76 -16.47 -2.78 -0.82
CA LEU A 76 -15.77 -1.54 -1.14
C LEU A 76 -15.07 -0.95 0.09
N VAL A 77 -15.80 -0.78 1.19
CA VAL A 77 -15.28 -0.18 2.43
C VAL A 77 -14.19 -1.05 3.03
N GLY A 78 -14.40 -2.37 3.08
CA GLY A 78 -13.41 -3.31 3.61
C GLY A 78 -12.08 -3.26 2.84
N ASN A 79 -12.14 -3.31 1.51
CA ASN A 79 -10.95 -3.18 0.66
C ASN A 79 -10.28 -1.81 0.78
N MET A 80 -11.06 -0.72 0.91
CA MET A 80 -10.51 0.62 1.10
C MET A 80 -9.72 0.75 2.41
N ILE A 81 -10.25 0.20 3.50
CA ILE A 81 -9.58 0.19 4.80
C ILE A 81 -8.32 -0.70 4.75
N GLN A 82 -8.42 -1.91 4.20
CA GLN A 82 -7.27 -2.80 4.04
C GLN A 82 -6.17 -2.16 3.18
N GLY A 83 -6.53 -1.55 2.05
CA GLY A 83 -5.60 -0.85 1.17
C GLY A 83 -4.91 0.31 1.88
N SER A 84 -5.64 1.06 2.72
CA SER A 84 -5.07 2.15 3.51
C SER A 84 -4.12 1.65 4.61
N LEU A 85 -4.39 0.51 5.22
CA LEU A 85 -3.52 -0.11 6.22
C LEU A 85 -2.24 -0.68 5.59
N LEU A 86 -2.35 -1.34 4.44
CA LEU A 86 -1.21 -1.94 3.75
C LEU A 86 -0.37 -0.91 2.99
N SER A 87 -0.93 0.27 2.69
CA SER A 87 -0.18 1.38 2.11
C SER A 87 0.82 1.95 3.13
N THR A 88 2.11 1.84 2.78
CA THR A 88 3.22 2.28 3.65
C THR A 88 3.64 3.72 3.36
N GLY A 89 3.39 4.22 2.14
CA GLY A 89 3.89 5.51 1.68
C GLY A 89 5.43 5.58 1.63
N ALA A 90 6.10 4.43 1.72
CA ALA A 90 7.55 4.35 1.76
C ALA A 90 8.14 4.46 0.35
N PHE A 91 9.23 5.21 0.26
CA PHE A 91 10.11 5.23 -0.90
C PHE A 91 11.53 5.25 -0.37
N GLU A 92 12.22 4.12 -0.52
CA GLU A 92 13.56 3.93 0.04
C GLU A 92 14.53 3.60 -1.09
N ILE A 93 15.68 4.28 -1.06
CA ILE A 93 16.74 4.06 -2.05
C ILE A 93 17.95 3.50 -1.31
N TYR A 94 18.48 2.41 -1.85
CA TYR A 94 19.68 1.75 -1.35
C TYR A 94 20.78 1.79 -2.40
N HIS A 95 22.01 2.06 -1.95
CA HIS A 95 23.22 1.85 -2.73
C HIS A 95 23.94 0.63 -2.14
N GLY A 96 23.85 -0.52 -2.82
CA GLY A 96 24.25 -1.81 -2.25
C GLY A 96 23.43 -2.13 -1.00
N ASN A 97 24.08 -2.19 0.16
CA ASN A 97 23.45 -2.42 1.47
C ASN A 97 23.23 -1.14 2.29
N GLN A 98 23.59 0.03 1.75
CA GLN A 98 23.47 1.30 2.47
C GLN A 98 22.16 2.00 2.09
N LEU A 99 21.34 2.33 3.09
CA LEU A 99 20.19 3.22 2.92
C LEU A 99 20.69 4.65 2.67
N ILE A 100 20.38 5.21 1.50
CA ILE A 100 20.79 6.57 1.12
C ILE A 100 19.61 7.56 1.18
N TRP A 101 18.37 7.07 1.11
CA TRP A 101 17.16 7.89 1.23
C TRP A 101 15.99 7.10 1.81
N SER A 102 15.19 7.72 2.68
CA SER A 102 13.91 7.18 3.14
C SER A 102 12.84 8.28 3.22
N SER A 103 11.79 8.15 2.41
CA SER A 103 10.64 9.07 2.45
C SER A 103 9.82 8.98 3.73
N LEU A 104 9.96 7.89 4.51
CA LEU A 104 9.33 7.78 5.83
C LEU A 104 10.00 8.71 6.84
N GLN A 105 11.32 8.86 6.76
CA GLN A 105 12.10 9.74 7.64
C GLN A 105 11.91 11.21 7.27
N GLU A 106 12.01 11.50 5.96
CA GLU A 106 11.93 12.86 5.43
C GLU A 106 10.49 13.37 5.27
N LYS A 107 9.48 12.49 5.41
CA LYS A 107 8.04 12.78 5.21
C LYS A 107 7.70 13.41 3.86
N ARG A 108 8.56 13.20 2.85
CA ARG A 108 8.39 13.71 1.49
C ARG A 108 9.13 12.82 0.50
N LEU A 109 8.76 12.93 -0.77
CA LEU A 109 9.52 12.32 -1.86
C LEU A 109 10.84 13.08 -2.10
N PRO A 110 11.89 12.38 -2.57
CA PRO A 110 13.15 13.02 -2.88
C PRO A 110 12.99 13.96 -4.08
N ASN A 111 13.59 15.14 -3.99
CA ASN A 111 13.80 15.99 -5.15
C ASN A 111 15.15 15.62 -5.81
N MET A 112 15.45 16.21 -6.97
CA MET A 112 16.69 15.89 -7.69
C MET A 112 17.96 16.25 -6.89
N GLU A 113 17.93 17.36 -6.14
CA GLU A 113 19.08 17.78 -5.33
C GLU A 113 19.37 16.80 -4.18
N ASP A 114 18.32 16.28 -3.55
CA ASP A 114 18.42 15.27 -2.49
C ASP A 114 19.07 14.00 -3.01
N LEU A 115 18.67 13.55 -4.20
CA LEU A 115 19.24 12.37 -4.84
C LEU A 115 20.74 12.58 -5.10
N ILE A 116 21.12 13.71 -5.70
CA ILE A 116 22.53 14.03 -5.97
C ILE A 116 23.34 14.01 -4.67
N LYS A 117 22.85 14.69 -3.62
CA LYS A 117 23.53 14.72 -2.30
C LYS A 117 23.61 13.33 -1.66
N ALA A 118 22.54 12.54 -1.72
CA ALA A 118 22.47 11.19 -1.15
C ALA A 118 23.48 10.25 -1.81
N PHE A 119 23.57 10.28 -3.15
CA PHE A 119 24.51 9.46 -3.91
C PHE A 119 25.96 9.95 -3.75
N GLN A 120 26.22 11.27 -3.73
CA GLN A 120 27.55 11.82 -3.44
C GLN A 120 28.06 11.35 -2.07
N LYS A 121 27.19 11.35 -1.05
CA LYS A 121 27.51 10.86 0.29
C LYS A 121 27.86 9.37 0.31
N SER A 122 27.31 8.59 -0.62
CA SER A 122 27.64 7.17 -0.79
C SER A 122 28.91 6.91 -1.64
N GLY A 123 29.62 7.96 -2.05
CA GLY A 123 30.85 7.86 -2.84
C GLY A 123 30.64 7.76 -4.35
N VAL A 124 29.43 8.08 -4.84
CA VAL A 124 29.13 8.10 -6.27
C VAL A 124 29.54 9.44 -6.86
N GLU A 125 30.47 9.43 -7.81
CA GLU A 125 30.87 10.60 -8.57
C GLU A 125 29.90 10.87 -9.71
N PHE A 126 29.43 12.11 -9.80
CA PHE A 126 28.58 12.56 -10.91
C PHE A 126 29.46 13.17 -11.99
N MET A 127 29.41 12.61 -13.19
CA MET A 127 30.02 13.24 -14.36
C MET A 127 29.17 14.46 -14.75
N THR A 128 29.57 15.65 -14.31
CA THR A 128 29.07 16.88 -14.91
C THR A 128 29.68 16.96 -16.30
N SER A 129 28.88 16.82 -17.37
CA SER A 129 29.38 17.13 -18.70
C SER A 129 29.72 18.62 -18.72
N HIS A 130 31.01 18.94 -18.60
CA HIS A 130 31.52 20.23 -18.99
C HIS A 130 31.14 20.40 -20.47
N GLN A 131 30.12 21.22 -20.73
CA GLN A 131 29.85 21.73 -22.06
C GLN A 131 30.92 22.80 -22.30
N ASP A 132 32.15 22.35 -22.57
CA ASP A 132 33.18 23.21 -23.13
C ASP A 132 32.72 23.60 -24.53
N GLY A 133 32.71 24.91 -24.75
CA GLY A 133 32.01 25.54 -25.86
C GLY A 133 32.43 25.07 -27.24
N SER A 134 31.43 25.06 -28.12
CA SER A 134 31.54 25.42 -29.53
C SER A 134 30.28 26.15 -29.92
#